data_AF-A0A1F6RHN0-F1
#
_entry.id   AF-A0A1F6RHN0-F1
#
_cell.length_a   1.000
_cell.length_b   1.000
_cell.length_c   1.000
_cell.angle_alpha   90.00
_cell.angle_beta   90.00
_cell.angle_gamma   90.00
#
_symmetry.space_group_name_H-M   'P 1'
#
loop_
_entity.id
_entity.type
_entity.pdbx_description
1 polymer ?
#
loop_
_entity_poly.entity_id
_entity_poly.type
_entity_poly.pdbx_seq_one_letter_code
_entity_poly.pdbx_strand_id
1 'polypeptide(L)'
;MKKLTLFIIISFIFLFFQTALESKSKDSNNEIIAIVNGEEILLKEFKRLYNIQTKNISKKIIDKLINEALILQEAKSRSINAPDEETRKKLDLIIEKQGGVLSFVDFLKENNATIQDAEDEIKNQIIIELLNKELSKDNTNQLSLKDLLADKKSKANIVVYTNKLSKKQAPEINPAVNKEEQIISEENKTNNLKNIDISLRNDLYPTITRSKAEEIEKLEENTNAILRNNIPVIRDSDFDMKEFEKKYSKKKIRFPFFSSKNTLNSKKIREKDVPLLNKEQIHELESSTRLRQNIKVEKTN
;
A
#
# COMPACT_ATOMS: atom_id res chain seq x y z
N MET A 1 -37.22 -40.75 -21.43
CA MET A 1 -36.66 -40.77 -20.06
C MET A 1 -35.42 -39.87 -19.89
N LYS A 2 -34.41 -39.90 -20.79
CA LYS A 2 -33.18 -39.08 -20.66
C LYS A 2 -33.37 -37.54 -20.62
N LYS A 3 -34.43 -37.01 -21.24
CA LYS A 3 -34.74 -35.56 -21.22
C LYS A 3 -35.32 -35.09 -19.88
N LEU A 4 -36.01 -35.99 -19.15
CA LEU A 4 -36.60 -35.69 -17.84
C LEU A 4 -35.51 -35.60 -16.76
N THR A 5 -34.52 -36.50 -16.82
CA THR A 5 -33.37 -36.50 -15.88
C THR A 5 -32.49 -35.25 -16.06
N LEU A 6 -32.31 -34.74 -17.28
CA LEU A 6 -31.54 -33.52 -17.52
C LEU A 6 -32.22 -32.28 -16.93
N PHE A 7 -33.55 -32.21 -17.02
CA PHE A 7 -34.33 -31.08 -16.50
C PHE A 7 -34.28 -31.02 -14.97
N ILE A 8 -34.29 -32.17 -14.30
CA ILE A 8 -34.21 -32.28 -12.84
C ILE A 8 -32.83 -31.80 -12.33
N ILE A 9 -31.73 -32.15 -13.04
CA ILE A 9 -30.38 -31.74 -12.66
C ILE A 9 -30.20 -30.22 -12.80
N ILE A 10 -30.69 -29.63 -13.90
CA ILE A 10 -30.63 -28.18 -14.13
C ILE A 10 -31.47 -27.42 -13.09
N SER A 11 -32.64 -27.92 -12.71
CA SER A 11 -33.48 -27.33 -11.67
C SER A 11 -32.81 -27.37 -10.29
N PHE A 12 -32.05 -28.42 -9.97
CA PHE A 12 -31.33 -28.52 -8.71
C PHE A 12 -30.13 -27.55 -8.63
N ILE A 13 -29.41 -27.36 -9.74
CA ILE A 13 -28.34 -26.37 -9.85
C ILE A 13 -28.90 -24.95 -9.72
N PHE A 14 -30.06 -24.68 -10.32
CA PHE A 14 -30.72 -23.38 -10.22
C PHE A 14 -31.24 -23.10 -8.80
N LEU A 15 -31.74 -24.10 -8.08
CA LEU A 15 -32.14 -23.96 -6.67
C LEU A 15 -30.94 -23.70 -5.75
N PHE A 16 -29.80 -24.33 -6.00
CA PHE A 16 -28.58 -24.11 -5.22
C PHE A 16 -27.98 -22.72 -5.43
N PHE A 17 -28.19 -22.13 -6.61
CA PHE A 17 -27.71 -20.78 -6.93
C PHE A 17 -28.51 -19.68 -6.23
N GLN A 18 -29.79 -19.90 -5.93
CA GLN A 18 -30.64 -18.91 -5.25
C GLN A 18 -30.34 -18.81 -3.75
N THR A 19 -29.89 -19.89 -3.11
CA THR A 19 -29.61 -19.91 -1.66
C THR A 19 -28.28 -19.26 -1.26
N ALA A 20 -27.45 -18.85 -2.23
CA ALA A 20 -26.17 -18.20 -1.94
C ALA A 20 -26.28 -16.67 -1.68
N LEU A 21 -27.46 -16.07 -1.85
CA LEU A 21 -27.65 -14.63 -1.70
C LEU A 21 -28.12 -14.17 -0.30
N GLU A 22 -28.48 -15.08 0.61
CA GLU A 22 -29.09 -14.67 1.88
C GLU A 22 -28.12 -14.71 3.07
N SER A 23 -28.06 -13.55 3.73
CA SER A 23 -27.50 -13.27 5.06
C SER A 23 -25.98 -13.13 5.19
N LYS A 24 -25.41 -12.18 4.43
CA LYS A 24 -24.24 -11.44 4.93
C LYS A 24 -24.67 -10.77 6.25
N SER A 25 -24.21 -11.30 7.38
CA SER A 25 -24.40 -10.69 8.69
C SER A 25 -24.04 -9.21 8.58
N LYS A 26 -24.80 -8.36 9.28
CA LYS A 26 -24.66 -6.91 9.29
C LYS A 26 -23.40 -6.51 10.05
N ASP A 27 -22.26 -6.99 9.58
CA ASP A 27 -20.95 -6.61 10.05
C ASP A 27 -20.84 -5.12 9.79
N SER A 28 -20.78 -4.33 10.86
CA SER A 28 -20.75 -2.86 10.81
C SER A 28 -19.57 -2.32 10.00
N ASN A 29 -18.64 -3.18 9.60
CA ASN A 29 -17.52 -2.89 8.74
C ASN A 29 -17.86 -2.94 7.23
N ASN A 30 -18.97 -3.56 6.83
CA ASN A 30 -19.44 -3.60 5.44
C ASN A 30 -20.47 -2.50 5.12
N GLU A 31 -20.53 -1.43 5.91
CA GLU A 31 -21.38 -0.28 5.58
C GLU A 31 -20.87 0.42 4.31
N ILE A 32 -21.76 0.69 3.35
CA ILE A 32 -21.43 1.38 2.10
C ILE A 32 -21.44 2.89 2.37
N ILE A 33 -20.32 3.57 2.11
CA ILE A 33 -20.20 5.02 2.32
C ILE A 33 -20.40 5.80 1.02
N ALA A 34 -20.12 5.19 -0.12
CA ALA A 34 -20.38 5.77 -1.43
C ALA A 34 -20.55 4.67 -2.49
N ILE A 35 -21.23 5.00 -3.58
CA ILE A 35 -21.30 4.19 -4.79
C ILE A 35 -20.80 5.05 -5.96
N VAL A 36 -19.86 4.54 -6.73
CA VAL A 36 -19.24 5.22 -7.89
C VAL A 36 -19.41 4.35 -9.12
N ASN A 37 -20.26 4.75 -10.06
CA ASN A 37 -20.59 3.99 -11.27
C ASN A 37 -21.07 2.55 -10.98
N GLY A 38 -21.73 2.35 -9.85
CA GLY A 38 -22.23 1.04 -9.40
C GLY A 38 -21.23 0.22 -8.58
N GLU A 39 -19.98 0.69 -8.42
CA GLU A 39 -19.02 0.07 -7.50
C GLU A 39 -19.17 0.66 -6.09
N GLU A 40 -19.28 -0.21 -5.09
CA GLU A 40 -19.44 0.18 -3.68
C GLU A 40 -18.09 0.51 -3.04
N ILE A 41 -18.02 1.63 -2.34
CA ILE A 41 -16.91 1.99 -1.46
C ILE A 41 -17.34 1.69 -0.02
N LEU A 42 -16.59 0.84 0.66
CA LEU A 42 -16.97 0.31 1.97
C LEU A 42 -16.30 1.08 3.12
N LEU A 43 -17.00 1.19 4.25
CA LEU A 43 -16.52 1.86 5.46
C LEU A 43 -15.26 1.20 6.03
N LYS A 44 -15.08 -0.12 5.85
CA LYS A 44 -13.85 -0.80 6.26
C LYS A 44 -12.61 -0.25 5.56
N GLU A 45 -12.71 0.09 4.27
CA GLU A 45 -11.58 0.63 3.49
C GLU A 45 -11.20 2.00 4.03
N PHE A 46 -12.21 2.79 4.39
CA PHE A 46 -12.03 4.07 5.08
C PHE A 46 -11.32 3.90 6.43
N LYS A 47 -11.82 3.01 7.31
CA LYS A 47 -11.24 2.81 8.64
C LYS A 47 -9.78 2.34 8.54
N ARG A 48 -9.49 1.44 7.58
CA ARG A 48 -8.15 0.91 7.31
C ARG A 48 -7.16 2.00 6.92
N LEU A 49 -7.53 2.87 5.98
CA LEU A 49 -6.59 3.84 5.41
C LEU A 49 -6.22 4.99 6.36
N TYR A 50 -7.04 5.27 7.36
CA TYR A 50 -6.87 6.46 8.16
C TYR A 50 -6.72 6.22 9.66
N ASN A 51 -6.89 4.99 10.14
CA ASN A 51 -6.96 4.68 11.58
C ASN A 51 -7.92 5.62 12.34
N ILE A 52 -8.89 6.21 11.64
CA ILE A 52 -9.80 7.19 12.22
C ILE A 52 -10.88 6.44 12.99
N GLN A 53 -10.85 6.59 14.32
CA GLN A 53 -11.92 6.15 15.22
C GLN A 53 -13.06 7.16 15.32
N THR A 54 -12.94 8.34 14.69
CA THR A 54 -13.91 9.42 14.88
C THR A 54 -15.15 9.24 14.02
N LYS A 55 -16.32 9.59 14.58
CA LYS A 55 -17.62 9.57 13.91
C LYS A 55 -17.73 10.54 12.72
N ASN A 56 -16.75 11.44 12.59
CA ASN A 56 -16.74 12.48 11.57
C ASN A 56 -15.81 12.05 10.43
N ILE A 57 -16.34 11.19 9.58
CA ILE A 57 -15.73 10.90 8.29
C ILE A 57 -15.57 12.22 7.53
N SER A 58 -14.33 12.67 7.35
CA SER A 58 -14.11 13.95 6.70
C SER A 58 -14.48 13.84 5.22
N LYS A 59 -15.21 14.83 4.71
CA LYS A 59 -15.59 14.93 3.28
C LYS A 59 -14.36 14.76 2.36
N LYS A 60 -13.21 15.29 2.78
CA LYS A 60 -11.93 15.19 2.04
C LYS A 60 -11.50 13.75 1.79
N ILE A 61 -11.68 12.88 2.77
CA ILE A 61 -11.29 11.47 2.63
C ILE A 61 -12.25 10.73 1.70
N ILE A 62 -13.56 10.92 1.85
CA ILE A 62 -14.53 10.35 0.91
C ILE A 62 -14.21 10.82 -0.51
N ASP A 63 -13.92 12.11 -0.70
CA ASP A 63 -13.50 12.66 -1.98
C ASP A 63 -12.23 11.97 -2.52
N LYS A 64 -11.23 11.66 -1.66
CA LYS A 64 -10.04 10.92 -2.07
C LYS A 64 -10.40 9.50 -2.55
N LEU A 65 -11.22 8.77 -1.80
CA LEU A 65 -11.63 7.41 -2.16
C LEU A 65 -12.42 7.37 -3.47
N ILE A 66 -13.32 8.33 -3.67
CA ILE A 66 -14.06 8.49 -4.92
C ILE A 66 -13.10 8.75 -6.08
N ASN A 67 -12.13 9.65 -5.90
CA ASN A 67 -11.15 9.96 -6.93
C ASN A 67 -10.29 8.72 -7.26
N GLU A 68 -9.84 7.99 -6.25
CA GLU A 68 -9.09 6.75 -6.44
C GLU A 68 -9.90 5.70 -7.20
N ALA A 69 -11.16 5.46 -6.81
CA ALA A 69 -12.06 4.55 -7.51
C ALA A 69 -12.24 4.94 -8.98
N LEU A 70 -12.45 6.23 -9.27
CA LEU A 70 -12.57 6.72 -10.66
C LEU A 70 -11.28 6.50 -11.47
N ILE A 71 -10.11 6.68 -10.85
CA ILE A 71 -8.82 6.42 -11.50
C ILE A 71 -8.66 4.93 -11.81
N LEU A 72 -8.95 4.06 -10.85
CA LEU A 72 -8.82 2.61 -11.02
C LEU A 72 -9.82 2.08 -12.07
N GLN A 73 -11.04 2.61 -12.09
CA GLN A 73 -12.02 2.29 -13.15
C GLN A 73 -11.52 2.71 -14.53
N GLU A 74 -10.88 3.87 -14.65
CA GLU A 74 -10.31 4.31 -15.93
C GLU A 74 -9.10 3.48 -16.34
N ALA A 75 -8.20 3.15 -15.40
CA ALA A 75 -7.08 2.27 -15.70
C ALA A 75 -7.57 0.89 -16.18
N LYS A 76 -8.59 0.34 -15.52
CA LYS A 76 -9.26 -0.90 -15.92
C LYS A 76 -9.90 -0.79 -17.31
N SER A 77 -10.54 0.33 -17.65
CA SER A 77 -11.14 0.55 -18.98
C SER A 77 -10.08 0.55 -20.10
N ARG A 78 -8.84 0.95 -19.77
CA ARG A 78 -7.66 0.93 -20.63
C ARG A 78 -6.85 -0.37 -20.54
N SER A 79 -7.32 -1.36 -19.79
CA SER A 79 -6.62 -2.63 -19.55
C SER A 79 -5.22 -2.47 -18.92
N ILE A 80 -5.02 -1.41 -18.15
CA ILE A 80 -3.78 -1.17 -17.39
C ILE A 80 -3.86 -1.98 -16.10
N ASN A 81 -2.91 -2.91 -15.92
CA ASN A 81 -2.79 -3.75 -14.73
C ASN A 81 -1.37 -3.67 -14.16
N ALA A 82 -1.22 -3.84 -12.84
CA ALA A 82 0.08 -3.93 -12.19
C ALA A 82 0.71 -5.32 -12.45
N PRO A 83 1.97 -5.39 -12.94
CA PRO A 83 2.68 -6.65 -13.04
C PRO A 83 3.01 -7.23 -11.66
N ASP A 84 2.69 -8.50 -11.41
CA ASP A 84 2.95 -9.15 -10.11
C ASP A 84 4.42 -9.09 -9.67
N GLU A 85 5.36 -9.16 -10.62
CA GLU A 85 6.79 -9.06 -10.35
C GLU A 85 7.18 -7.66 -9.84
N GLU A 86 6.60 -6.61 -10.42
CA GLU A 86 6.86 -5.24 -10.01
C GLU A 86 6.25 -4.96 -8.63
N THR A 87 5.05 -5.45 -8.37
CA THR A 87 4.41 -5.38 -7.06
C THR A 87 5.27 -6.05 -5.99
N ARG A 88 5.71 -7.29 -6.23
CA ARG A 88 6.57 -8.02 -5.27
C ARG A 88 7.88 -7.29 -5.01
N LYS A 89 8.52 -6.77 -6.06
CA LYS A 89 9.76 -6.00 -5.91
C LYS A 89 9.56 -4.75 -5.05
N LYS A 90 8.47 -4.00 -5.25
CA LYS A 90 8.15 -2.83 -4.40
C LYS A 90 7.84 -3.27 -2.96
N LEU A 91 7.12 -4.37 -2.76
CA LEU A 91 6.82 -4.91 -1.43
C LEU A 91 8.09 -5.32 -0.68
N ASP A 92 8.99 -6.08 -1.32
CA ASP A 92 10.26 -6.49 -0.72
C ASP A 92 11.13 -5.29 -0.29
N LEU A 93 11.15 -4.23 -1.12
CA LEU A 93 11.85 -2.98 -0.77
C LEU A 93 11.23 -2.26 0.44
N ILE A 94 9.90 -2.29 0.57
CA ILE A 94 9.21 -1.72 1.74
C ILE A 94 9.51 -2.55 2.98
N ILE A 95 9.47 -3.88 2.88
CA ILE A 95 9.82 -4.81 3.97
C ILE A 95 11.25 -4.55 4.45
N GLU A 96 12.21 -4.44 3.54
CA GLU A 96 13.60 -4.15 3.86
C GLU A 96 13.74 -2.82 4.60
N LYS A 97 13.09 -1.75 4.08
CA LYS A 97 13.09 -0.42 4.72
C LYS A 97 12.44 -0.40 6.11
N GLN A 98 11.47 -1.27 6.36
CA GLN A 98 10.80 -1.39 7.66
C GLN A 98 11.60 -2.21 8.68
N GLY A 99 12.80 -2.71 8.32
CA GLY A 99 13.64 -3.51 9.22
C GLY A 99 13.49 -5.02 9.04
N GLY A 100 12.87 -5.46 7.94
CA GLY A 100 12.66 -6.86 7.60
C GLY A 100 11.24 -7.36 7.88
N VAL A 101 11.01 -8.64 7.58
CA VAL A 101 9.66 -9.25 7.55
C VAL A 101 8.94 -9.16 8.90
N LEU A 102 9.63 -9.41 10.01
CA LEU A 102 9.01 -9.40 11.34
C LEU A 102 8.52 -8.00 11.71
N SER A 103 9.38 -6.98 11.57
CA SER A 103 9.03 -5.58 11.83
C SER A 103 7.91 -5.08 10.91
N PHE A 104 7.89 -5.53 9.66
CA PHE A 104 6.81 -5.21 8.73
C PHE A 104 5.47 -5.85 9.14
N VAL A 105 5.47 -7.12 9.53
CA VAL A 105 4.25 -7.82 9.99
C VAL A 105 3.71 -7.19 11.28
N ASP A 106 4.57 -6.83 12.21
CA ASP A 106 4.16 -6.15 13.45
C ASP A 106 3.57 -4.76 13.15
N PHE A 107 4.21 -4.00 12.25
CA PHE A 107 3.67 -2.73 11.75
C PHE A 107 2.27 -2.89 11.14
N LEU A 108 2.05 -3.91 10.31
CA LEU A 108 0.74 -4.16 9.71
C LEU A 108 -0.32 -4.50 10.76
N LYS A 109 0.03 -5.32 11.76
CA LYS A 109 -0.87 -5.66 12.87
C LYS A 109 -1.28 -4.44 13.68
N GLU A 110 -0.35 -3.55 14.00
CA GLU A 110 -0.64 -2.28 14.70
C GLU A 110 -1.65 -1.41 13.94
N ASN A 111 -1.69 -1.54 12.61
CA ASN A 111 -2.58 -0.80 11.72
C ASN A 111 -3.81 -1.62 11.28
N ASN A 112 -4.07 -2.79 11.90
CA ASN A 112 -5.16 -3.70 11.51
C ASN A 112 -5.16 -4.05 10.01
N ALA A 113 -3.98 -4.19 9.43
CA ALA A 113 -3.76 -4.52 8.02
C ALA A 113 -3.11 -5.90 7.88
N THR A 114 -3.28 -6.50 6.71
CA THR A 114 -2.64 -7.76 6.31
C THR A 114 -1.57 -7.52 5.24
N ILE A 115 -0.75 -8.53 4.97
CA ILE A 115 0.22 -8.48 3.86
C ILE A 115 -0.50 -8.30 2.51
N GLN A 116 -1.67 -8.94 2.36
CA GLN A 116 -2.48 -8.81 1.14
C GLN A 116 -2.96 -7.36 0.96
N ASP A 117 -3.39 -6.69 2.03
CA ASP A 117 -3.79 -5.28 1.96
C ASP A 117 -2.64 -4.38 1.49
N ALA A 118 -1.42 -4.65 1.97
CA ALA A 118 -0.24 -3.93 1.53
C ALA A 118 0.10 -4.22 0.05
N GLU A 119 -0.02 -5.47 -0.38
CA GLU A 119 0.17 -5.85 -1.79
C GLU A 119 -0.84 -5.15 -2.70
N ASP A 120 -2.12 -5.13 -2.31
CA ASP A 120 -3.20 -4.49 -3.08
C ASP A 120 -3.00 -2.96 -3.17
N GLU A 121 -2.58 -2.32 -2.08
CA GLU A 121 -2.25 -0.89 -2.06
C GLU A 121 -1.08 -0.59 -3.02
N ILE A 122 -0.02 -1.41 -3.02
CA ILE A 122 1.10 -1.28 -3.94
C ILE A 122 0.65 -1.49 -5.40
N LYS A 123 -0.24 -2.46 -5.65
CA LYS A 123 -0.83 -2.66 -7.00
C LYS A 123 -1.57 -1.42 -7.47
N ASN A 124 -2.43 -0.84 -6.62
CA ASN A 124 -3.15 0.39 -6.94
C ASN A 124 -2.20 1.54 -7.27
N GLN A 125 -1.13 1.72 -6.48
CA GLN A 125 -0.12 2.76 -6.74
C GLN A 125 0.58 2.56 -8.09
N ILE A 126 0.98 1.33 -8.42
CA ILE A 126 1.58 1.01 -9.74
C ILE A 126 0.60 1.32 -10.87
N ILE A 127 -0.67 0.92 -10.73
CA ILE A 127 -1.70 1.18 -11.75
C ILE A 127 -1.87 2.69 -11.99
N ILE A 128 -1.91 3.50 -10.93
CA ILE A 128 -2.02 4.96 -11.02
C ILE A 128 -0.79 5.55 -11.72
N GLU A 129 0.42 5.10 -11.37
CA GLU A 129 1.67 5.53 -12.02
C GLU A 129 1.68 5.19 -13.52
N LEU A 130 1.25 3.98 -13.88
CA LEU A 130 1.18 3.52 -15.27
C LEU A 130 0.15 4.33 -16.08
N LEU A 131 -1.03 4.57 -15.51
CA LEU A 131 -2.04 5.43 -16.15
C LEU A 131 -1.50 6.84 -16.38
N ASN A 132 -0.87 7.44 -15.38
CA ASN A 132 -0.31 8.78 -15.52
C ASN A 132 0.77 8.84 -16.61
N LYS A 133 1.59 7.78 -16.71
CA LYS A 133 2.61 7.65 -17.77
C LYS A 133 1.99 7.47 -19.15
N GLU A 134 0.89 6.74 -19.27
CA GLU A 134 0.14 6.59 -20.52
C GLU A 134 -0.45 7.93 -20.97
N LEU A 135 -1.13 8.64 -20.08
CA LEU A 135 -1.68 9.98 -20.35
C LEU A 135 -0.60 10.97 -20.80
N SER A 136 0.61 10.86 -20.23
CA SER A 136 1.74 11.71 -20.59
C SER A 136 2.34 11.39 -21.97
N LYS A 137 2.10 10.20 -22.53
CA LYS A 137 2.59 9.80 -23.87
C LYS A 137 1.68 10.26 -24.99
N ASP A 138 0.40 10.50 -24.71
CA ASP A 138 -0.55 11.05 -25.66
C ASP A 138 -0.21 12.53 -25.92
N ASN A 139 0.82 12.77 -26.72
CA ASN A 139 1.35 14.10 -27.08
C ASN A 139 0.31 15.04 -27.71
N THR A 140 -0.88 14.53 -28.06
CA THR A 140 -1.98 15.27 -28.67
C THR A 140 -2.86 16.02 -27.69
N ASN A 141 -2.81 15.69 -26.39
CA ASN A 141 -3.47 16.45 -25.32
C ASN A 141 -2.68 16.20 -24.04
N GLN A 142 -2.03 17.23 -23.49
CA GLN A 142 -1.43 17.20 -22.14
C GLN A 142 -2.52 17.07 -21.07
N LEU A 143 -3.31 15.99 -21.10
CA LEU A 143 -4.31 15.72 -20.08
C LEU A 143 -3.56 15.29 -18.83
N SER A 144 -3.60 16.13 -17.79
CA SER A 144 -3.11 15.72 -16.49
C SER A 144 -4.10 14.75 -15.84
N LEU A 145 -3.62 13.93 -14.90
CA LEU A 145 -4.50 13.08 -14.08
C LEU A 145 -5.61 13.90 -13.39
N LYS A 146 -5.35 15.18 -13.07
CA LYS A 146 -6.34 16.10 -12.50
C LYS A 146 -7.47 16.43 -13.48
N ASP A 147 -7.14 16.66 -14.75
CA ASP A 147 -8.13 16.98 -15.79
C ASP A 147 -9.00 15.77 -16.10
N LEU A 148 -8.37 14.59 -16.20
CA LEU A 148 -9.08 13.33 -16.33
C LEU A 148 -10.05 13.12 -15.16
N LEU A 149 -9.59 13.32 -13.92
CA LEU A 149 -10.43 13.21 -12.73
C LEU A 149 -11.61 14.18 -12.75
N ALA A 150 -11.39 15.44 -13.13
CA ALA A 150 -12.45 16.43 -13.22
C ALA A 150 -13.52 16.02 -14.25
N ASP A 151 -13.09 15.57 -15.44
CA ASP A 151 -13.97 15.06 -16.49
C ASP A 151 -14.77 13.84 -16.01
N LYS A 152 -14.08 12.83 -15.46
CA LYS A 152 -14.72 11.60 -14.97
C LYS A 152 -15.69 11.89 -13.83
N LYS A 153 -15.32 12.74 -12.86
CA LYS A 153 -16.18 13.11 -11.74
C LYS A 153 -17.45 13.84 -12.20
N SER A 154 -17.38 14.63 -13.29
CA SER A 154 -18.55 15.30 -13.87
C SER A 154 -19.52 14.36 -14.58
N LYS A 155 -19.03 13.22 -15.08
CA LYS A 155 -19.80 12.21 -15.82
C LYS A 155 -20.23 11.02 -14.96
N ALA A 156 -19.59 10.82 -13.81
CA ALA A 156 -19.80 9.66 -12.96
C ALA A 156 -21.12 9.73 -12.19
N ASN A 157 -21.76 8.58 -12.04
CA ASN A 157 -22.89 8.43 -11.12
C ASN A 157 -22.35 8.18 -9.71
N ILE A 158 -22.32 9.24 -8.88
CA ILE A 158 -21.76 9.21 -7.52
C ILE A 158 -22.89 9.43 -6.51
N VAL A 159 -23.12 8.45 -5.65
CA VAL A 159 -24.06 8.56 -4.53
C VAL A 159 -23.29 8.43 -3.23
N VAL A 160 -23.29 9.47 -2.39
CA VAL A 160 -22.58 9.47 -1.10
C VAL A 160 -23.55 9.34 0.06
N TYR A 161 -23.32 8.37 0.94
CA TYR A 161 -24.15 8.08 2.11
C TYR A 161 -23.51 8.70 3.37
N THR A 162 -23.52 10.03 3.49
CA THR A 162 -22.90 10.73 4.64
C THR A 162 -23.78 10.79 5.90
N ASN A 163 -25.01 10.26 5.90
CA ASN A 163 -26.05 10.77 6.79
C ASN A 163 -26.77 9.75 7.71
N LYS A 164 -26.15 8.61 8.04
CA LYS A 164 -26.75 7.65 9.01
C LYS A 164 -26.08 7.59 10.39
N LEU A 165 -24.92 8.20 10.58
CA LEU A 165 -24.18 8.11 11.86
C LEU A 165 -24.54 9.22 12.88
N SER A 166 -25.35 10.22 12.51
CA SER A 166 -25.71 11.36 13.38
C SER A 166 -27.15 11.33 13.95
N LYS A 167 -28.01 10.38 13.57
CA LYS A 167 -29.39 10.34 14.09
C LYS A 167 -29.52 9.39 15.29
N LYS A 168 -28.90 9.75 16.41
CA LYS A 168 -29.34 9.25 17.73
C LYS A 168 -29.45 10.46 18.65
N GLN A 169 -30.71 10.88 18.88
CA GLN A 169 -31.19 12.03 19.65
C GLN A 169 -31.19 13.40 18.95
N ALA A 170 -32.27 13.66 18.20
CA ALA A 170 -32.89 14.98 18.15
C ALA A 170 -34.37 14.77 18.54
N PRO A 171 -34.94 15.54 19.49
CA PRO A 171 -36.36 15.42 19.81
C PRO A 171 -37.20 15.78 18.59
N GLU A 172 -38.34 15.11 18.42
CA GLU A 172 -39.36 15.47 17.42
C GLU A 172 -39.70 16.95 17.57
N ILE A 173 -39.35 17.75 16.54
CA ILE A 173 -39.90 19.08 16.37
C ILE A 173 -40.93 18.97 15.25
N ASN A 174 -42.18 19.26 15.60
CA ASN A 174 -43.34 19.31 14.71
C ASN A 174 -43.05 20.11 13.43
N PRO A 175 -43.42 19.60 12.24
CA PRO A 175 -43.30 20.36 11.00
C PRO A 175 -44.51 21.27 10.84
N ALA A 176 -44.42 22.47 11.38
CA ALA A 176 -45.23 23.58 10.91
C ALA A 176 -44.38 24.85 10.91
N VAL A 177 -44.40 25.52 9.75
CA VAL A 177 -43.98 26.90 9.49
C VAL A 177 -42.58 27.10 8.88
N ASN A 178 -42.66 27.76 7.72
CA ASN A 178 -41.68 28.56 6.96
C ASN A 178 -40.76 27.90 5.92
N LYS A 179 -41.24 28.06 4.68
CA LYS A 179 -40.46 28.40 3.48
C LYS A 179 -39.62 29.65 3.75
N GLU A 180 -38.31 29.55 3.52
CA GLU A 180 -37.39 30.58 3.01
C GLU A 180 -35.96 30.15 3.39
N GLU A 181 -35.21 29.62 2.42
CA GLU A 181 -33.73 29.74 2.29
C GLU A 181 -33.27 28.92 1.07
N GLN A 182 -33.58 29.44 -0.11
CA GLN A 182 -32.73 29.29 -1.28
C GLN A 182 -32.00 30.62 -1.41
N ILE A 183 -30.70 30.64 -1.11
CA ILE A 183 -29.62 31.53 -1.60
C ILE A 183 -28.44 31.20 -0.69
N ILE A 184 -27.43 30.50 -1.22
CA ILE A 184 -25.98 30.48 -0.88
C ILE A 184 -25.45 29.24 -1.62
N SER A 185 -25.19 29.36 -2.93
CA SER A 185 -24.46 28.31 -3.66
C SER A 185 -23.67 28.78 -4.87
N GLU A 186 -23.18 30.02 -4.92
CA GLU A 186 -22.32 30.45 -6.05
C GLU A 186 -21.02 31.21 -5.69
N GLU A 187 -20.85 31.79 -4.49
CA GLU A 187 -19.65 32.60 -4.20
C GLU A 187 -18.42 31.85 -3.64
N ASN A 188 -18.55 30.58 -3.21
CA ASN A 188 -17.43 29.85 -2.59
C ASN A 188 -16.58 29.01 -3.58
N LYS A 189 -16.81 29.14 -4.89
CA LYS A 189 -16.19 28.27 -5.91
C LYS A 189 -14.77 28.70 -6.33
N THR A 190 -14.37 29.96 -6.12
CA THR A 190 -13.09 30.49 -6.63
C THR A 190 -11.96 30.53 -5.60
N ASN A 191 -12.26 30.52 -4.30
CA ASN A 191 -11.23 30.56 -3.25
C ASN A 191 -10.76 29.18 -2.75
N ASN A 192 -11.51 28.11 -3.05
CA ASN A 192 -11.16 26.75 -2.61
C ASN A 192 -10.18 26.02 -3.58
N LEU A 193 -10.09 26.45 -4.84
CA LEU A 193 -9.22 25.81 -5.84
C LEU A 193 -7.72 26.10 -5.62
N LYS A 194 -7.37 27.27 -5.05
CA LYS A 194 -5.97 27.61 -4.73
C LYS A 194 -5.42 26.88 -3.49
N ASN A 195 -6.28 26.50 -2.55
CA ASN A 195 -5.86 25.78 -1.32
C ASN A 195 -5.76 24.25 -1.50
N ILE A 196 -6.36 23.70 -2.56
CA ILE A 196 -6.24 22.27 -2.91
C ILE A 196 -4.86 21.95 -3.51
N ASP A 197 -4.21 22.94 -4.14
CA ASP A 197 -2.94 22.77 -4.86
C ASP A 197 -1.74 22.42 -3.96
N ILE A 198 -1.81 22.78 -2.67
CA ILE A 198 -0.72 22.57 -1.70
C ILE A 198 -0.89 21.25 -0.92
N SER A 199 -2.12 20.78 -0.69
CA SER A 199 -2.39 19.55 0.08
C SER A 199 -2.10 18.27 -0.71
N LEU A 200 -2.50 18.19 -1.98
CA LEU A 200 -2.30 16.97 -2.79
C LEU A 200 -0.82 16.67 -3.08
N ARG A 201 0.06 17.69 -3.05
CA ARG A 201 1.49 17.53 -3.31
C ARG A 201 2.25 16.97 -2.10
N ASN A 202 1.86 17.36 -0.88
CA ASN A 202 2.55 16.96 0.34
C ASN A 202 2.08 15.60 0.89
N ASP A 203 0.86 15.18 0.56
CA ASP A 203 0.26 13.96 1.13
C ASP A 203 0.55 12.68 0.30
N LEU A 204 0.98 12.81 -0.97
CA LEU A 204 1.45 11.69 -1.80
C LEU A 204 2.97 11.49 -1.78
N TYR A 205 3.74 12.54 -1.49
CA TYR A 205 5.18 12.49 -1.27
C TYR A 205 5.52 13.54 -0.22
N PRO A 206 5.95 13.18 1.00
CA PRO A 206 6.38 14.20 1.96
C PRO A 206 7.64 14.86 1.40
N THR A 207 7.51 16.07 0.86
CA THR A 207 8.67 16.91 0.55
C THR A 207 9.41 17.13 1.86
N ILE A 208 10.66 16.63 1.95
CA ILE A 208 11.55 16.96 3.06
C ILE A 208 11.62 18.49 3.08
N THR A 209 11.07 19.11 4.12
CA THR A 209 11.08 20.56 4.25
C THR A 209 12.54 21.03 4.25
N ARG A 210 12.81 22.20 3.68
CA ARG A 210 14.18 22.77 3.62
C ARG A 210 14.88 22.74 4.99
N SER A 211 14.12 22.94 6.06
CA SER A 211 14.59 22.81 7.45
C SER A 211 15.07 21.40 7.83
N LYS A 212 14.42 20.33 7.35
CA LYS A 212 14.88 18.95 7.58
C LYS A 212 16.03 18.55 6.66
N ALA A 213 16.07 19.08 5.43
CA ALA A 213 17.19 18.86 4.52
C ALA A 213 18.49 19.49 5.06
N GLU A 214 18.40 20.71 5.60
CA GLU A 214 19.53 21.39 6.27
C GLU A 214 19.98 20.68 7.55
N GLU A 215 19.08 19.98 8.26
CA GLU A 215 19.43 19.15 9.42
C GLU A 215 20.16 17.86 9.02
N ILE A 216 19.75 17.22 7.92
CA ILE A 216 20.43 16.04 7.35
C ILE A 216 21.82 16.42 6.82
N GLU A 217 21.95 17.54 6.11
CA GLU A 217 23.23 18.03 5.59
C GLU A 217 24.23 18.31 6.73
N LYS A 218 23.77 18.92 7.84
CA LYS A 218 24.60 19.12 9.04
C LYS A 218 25.00 17.82 9.72
N LEU A 219 24.12 16.81 9.74
CA LEU A 219 24.44 15.49 10.28
C LEU A 219 25.47 14.77 9.41
N GLU A 220 25.36 14.86 8.09
CA GLU A 220 26.33 14.28 7.15
C GLU A 220 27.71 14.96 7.26
N GLU A 221 27.76 16.29 7.36
CA GLU A 221 29.01 17.02 7.60
C GLU A 221 29.68 16.61 8.92
N ASN A 222 28.91 16.48 9.99
CA ASN A 222 29.43 16.06 11.30
C ASN A 222 29.96 14.61 11.25
N THR A 223 29.23 13.71 10.59
CA THR A 223 29.65 12.31 10.44
C THR A 223 30.93 12.19 9.61
N ASN A 224 31.04 12.96 8.53
CA ASN A 224 32.24 13.02 7.70
C ASN A 224 33.43 13.67 8.42
N ALA A 225 33.20 14.67 9.27
CA ALA A 225 34.25 15.25 10.12
C ALA A 225 34.79 14.24 11.14
N ILE A 226 33.92 13.42 11.75
CA ILE A 226 34.31 12.35 12.67
C ILE A 226 35.14 11.29 11.95
N LEU A 227 34.75 10.90 10.72
CA LEU A 227 35.49 9.93 9.92
C LEU A 227 36.87 10.45 9.48
N ARG A 228 36.99 11.72 9.12
CA ARG A 228 38.29 12.33 8.75
C ARG A 228 39.27 12.42 9.92
N ASN A 229 38.78 12.57 11.14
CA ASN A 229 39.63 12.77 12.31
C ASN A 229 40.01 11.47 13.04
N ASN A 230 39.32 10.35 12.77
CA ASN A 230 39.54 9.07 13.46
C ASN A 230 40.11 7.95 12.57
N ILE A 231 40.33 8.19 11.27
CA ILE A 231 41.03 7.23 10.41
C ILE A 231 42.52 7.58 10.45
N PRO A 232 43.40 6.70 10.97
CA PRO A 232 44.83 6.93 10.89
C PRO A 232 45.24 7.00 9.42
N VAL A 233 45.83 8.13 9.02
CA VAL A 233 46.42 8.30 7.69
C VAL A 233 47.65 7.40 7.62
N ILE A 234 47.47 6.20 7.05
CA ILE A 234 48.58 5.34 6.67
C ILE A 234 49.24 6.04 5.47
N ARG A 235 50.44 6.59 5.65
CA ARG A 235 51.22 7.13 4.55
C ARG A 235 51.72 5.94 3.73
N ASP A 236 51.63 6.03 2.41
CA ASP A 236 52.08 4.98 1.47
C ASP A 236 53.56 4.60 1.66
N SER A 237 54.36 5.42 2.36
CA SER A 237 55.75 5.14 2.73
C SER A 237 55.92 4.08 3.81
N ASP A 238 54.86 3.75 4.56
CA ASP A 238 54.97 2.93 5.78
C ASP A 238 54.45 1.49 5.55
N PHE A 239 53.96 1.18 4.34
CA PHE A 239 53.52 -0.16 3.97
C PHE A 239 54.65 -0.95 3.30
N ASP A 240 55.43 -1.68 4.10
CA ASP A 240 56.46 -2.59 3.58
C ASP A 240 55.81 -3.83 2.94
N MET A 241 55.60 -3.73 1.62
CA MET A 241 55.04 -4.81 0.79
C MET A 241 55.85 -6.11 0.91
N LYS A 242 57.17 -6.04 1.17
CA LYS A 242 58.01 -7.24 1.33
C LYS A 242 57.73 -7.94 2.65
N GLU A 243 57.45 -7.20 3.71
CA GLU A 243 57.06 -7.78 5.01
C GLU A 243 55.66 -8.40 4.93
N PHE A 244 54.74 -7.75 4.21
CA PHE A 244 53.40 -8.28 3.93
C PHE A 244 53.46 -9.60 3.16
N GLU A 245 54.19 -9.67 2.04
CA GLU A 245 54.33 -10.90 1.26
C GLU A 245 55.01 -12.01 2.04
N LYS A 246 56.04 -11.70 2.85
CA LYS A 246 56.72 -12.68 3.71
C LYS A 246 55.78 -13.27 4.79
N LYS A 247 54.86 -12.46 5.31
CA LYS A 247 53.88 -12.88 6.32
C LYS A 247 52.74 -13.72 5.73
N TYR A 248 52.38 -13.52 4.46
CA TYR A 248 51.22 -14.16 3.83
C TYR A 248 51.54 -15.20 2.74
N SER A 249 52.78 -15.33 2.25
CA SER A 249 53.11 -16.29 1.17
C SER A 249 53.17 -17.77 1.61
N LYS A 250 53.15 -18.07 2.92
CA LYS A 250 53.13 -19.46 3.42
C LYS A 250 51.73 -20.06 3.58
N LYS A 251 50.66 -19.32 3.30
CA LYS A 251 49.30 -19.87 3.33
C LYS A 251 48.83 -20.14 1.91
N LYS A 252 48.83 -21.42 1.52
CA LYS A 252 48.25 -21.91 0.27
C LYS A 252 46.73 -21.73 0.32
N ILE A 253 46.24 -20.55 -0.07
CA ILE A 253 44.81 -20.25 -0.12
C ILE A 253 44.26 -20.92 -1.39
N ARG A 254 43.57 -22.05 -1.22
CA ARG A 254 42.62 -22.54 -2.24
C ARG A 254 41.43 -21.59 -2.21
N PHE A 255 41.13 -20.93 -3.32
CA PHE A 255 39.88 -20.20 -3.50
C PHE A 255 38.72 -21.19 -3.62
N PRO A 256 37.73 -21.21 -2.71
CA PRO A 256 36.53 -21.99 -2.92
C PRO A 256 35.56 -21.21 -3.82
N PHE A 257 34.94 -21.94 -4.74
CA PHE A 257 33.72 -21.54 -5.43
C PHE A 257 32.66 -21.04 -4.43
N PHE A 258 31.98 -19.97 -4.79
CA PHE A 258 30.94 -19.32 -4.00
C PHE A 258 29.81 -20.31 -3.63
N SER A 259 29.68 -20.60 -2.33
CA SER A 259 28.46 -21.10 -1.70
C SER A 259 28.16 -20.19 -0.52
N SER A 260 27.03 -19.48 -0.56
CA SER A 260 26.61 -18.53 0.46
C SER A 260 26.25 -19.25 1.77
N LYS A 261 27.13 -19.13 2.77
CA LYS A 261 26.76 -19.14 4.18
C LYS A 261 27.49 -18.01 4.87
N ASN A 262 26.75 -16.94 5.16
CA ASN A 262 27.16 -15.89 6.07
C ASN A 262 27.20 -16.46 7.50
N THR A 263 28.37 -16.50 8.12
CA THR A 263 28.52 -16.56 9.57
C THR A 263 29.08 -15.23 10.03
N LEU A 264 28.21 -14.38 10.57
CA LEU A 264 28.59 -13.22 11.36
C LEU A 264 29.18 -13.68 12.69
N ASN A 265 30.26 -13.03 13.12
CA ASN A 265 30.79 -13.09 14.47
C ASN A 265 29.71 -12.67 15.48
N SER A 266 29.10 -13.63 16.18
CA SER A 266 28.28 -13.36 17.35
C SER A 266 29.15 -13.30 18.60
N LYS A 267 29.10 -12.13 19.24
CA LYS A 267 29.40 -11.93 20.65
C LYS A 267 28.64 -13.00 21.45
N LYS A 268 29.32 -13.63 22.41
CA LYS A 268 28.82 -14.70 23.27
C LYS A 268 27.58 -14.25 24.07
N ILE A 269 26.39 -14.41 23.49
CA ILE A 269 25.10 -14.28 24.17
C ILE A 269 24.79 -15.63 24.83
N ARG A 270 24.39 -15.60 26.09
CA ARG A 270 24.07 -16.80 26.87
C ARG A 270 22.83 -17.47 26.27
N GLU A 271 22.92 -18.77 26.10
CA GLU A 271 21.98 -19.68 25.41
C GLU A 271 20.64 -19.90 26.15
N LYS A 272 20.13 -18.91 26.89
CA LYS A 272 18.90 -19.05 27.68
C LYS A 272 17.73 -18.16 27.25
N ASP A 273 17.93 -17.24 26.30
CA ASP A 273 16.92 -16.20 25.99
C ASP A 273 16.47 -16.17 24.53
N VAL A 274 16.60 -17.27 23.76
CA VAL A 274 15.99 -17.35 22.42
C VAL A 274 14.56 -17.84 22.56
N PRO A 275 13.52 -17.04 22.24
CA PRO A 275 12.15 -17.53 22.25
C PRO A 275 12.03 -18.64 21.19
N LEU A 276 11.68 -19.84 21.65
CA LEU A 276 11.35 -20.95 20.78
C LEU A 276 10.13 -20.56 19.95
N LEU A 277 10.30 -20.45 18.63
CA LEU A 277 9.19 -20.34 17.68
C LEU A 277 8.23 -21.51 17.94
N ASN A 278 6.93 -21.22 18.04
CA ASN A 278 5.95 -22.26 18.25
C ASN A 278 5.79 -23.10 16.95
N LYS A 279 5.25 -24.32 17.07
CA LYS A 279 5.12 -25.25 15.94
C LYS A 279 4.29 -24.67 14.78
N GLU A 280 3.38 -23.74 15.06
CA GLU A 280 2.55 -23.08 14.05
C GLU A 280 3.36 -22.10 13.19
N GLN A 281 4.23 -21.30 13.80
CA GLN A 281 5.13 -20.38 13.10
C GLN A 281 6.13 -21.12 12.20
N ILE A 282 6.60 -22.30 12.63
CA ILE A 282 7.48 -23.15 11.82
C ILE A 282 6.70 -23.71 10.60
N HIS A 283 5.46 -24.15 10.80
CA HIS A 283 4.64 -24.70 9.71
C HIS A 283 4.27 -23.65 8.65
N GLU A 284 4.07 -22.39 9.05
CA GLU A 284 3.81 -21.26 8.14
C GLU A 284 5.06 -20.87 7.31
N LEU A 285 6.24 -20.92 7.94
CA LEU A 285 7.52 -20.74 7.22
C LEU A 285 7.79 -21.89 6.23
N GLU A 286 7.50 -23.13 6.62
CA GLU A 286 7.69 -24.29 5.74
C GLU A 286 6.72 -24.30 4.55
N SER A 287 5.45 -23.92 4.76
CA SER A 287 4.45 -23.85 3.69
C SER A 287 4.76 -22.77 2.66
N SER A 288 5.25 -21.60 3.10
CA SER A 288 5.72 -20.54 2.21
C SER A 288 6.96 -20.95 1.40
N THR A 289 7.82 -21.81 1.96
CA THR A 289 9.03 -22.30 1.28
C THR A 289 8.71 -23.38 0.24
N ARG A 290 7.71 -24.23 0.48
CA ARG A 290 7.25 -25.24 -0.49
C ARG A 290 6.57 -24.61 -1.72
N LEU A 291 5.84 -23.51 -1.54
CA LEU A 291 5.33 -22.69 -2.65
C LEU A 291 6.45 -22.15 -3.56
N ARG A 292 7.64 -21.85 -3.01
CA ARG A 292 8.81 -21.38 -3.79
C ARG A 292 9.40 -22.46 -4.69
N GLN A 293 9.29 -23.74 -4.33
CA GLN A 293 9.85 -24.83 -5.12
C GLN A 293 8.96 -25.21 -6.30
N ASN A 294 7.63 -25.17 -6.14
CA ASN A 294 6.71 -25.55 -7.21
C ASN A 294 6.64 -24.50 -8.34
N ILE A 295 6.73 -23.19 -8.01
CA ILE A 295 6.72 -22.12 -9.02
C ILE A 295 7.99 -22.14 -9.90
N LYS A 296 9.10 -22.71 -9.39
CA LYS A 296 10.36 -22.81 -10.16
C LYS A 296 10.35 -23.96 -11.17
N VAL A 297 9.49 -24.97 -11.00
CA VAL A 297 9.38 -26.13 -11.89
C VAL A 297 8.46 -25.86 -13.08
N GLU A 298 7.43 -25.02 -12.93
CA GLU A 298 6.54 -24.65 -14.05
C GLU A 298 7.14 -23.65 -15.05
N LYS A 299 8.24 -22.97 -14.71
CA LYS A 299 8.91 -22.02 -15.62
C LYS A 299 9.96 -22.65 -16.54
N THR A 300 10.09 -23.98 -16.54
CA THR A 300 11.08 -24.72 -17.34
C THR A 300 10.50 -25.76 -18.29
N ASN A 301 9.19 -25.75 -18.52
CA ASN A 301 8.54 -26.56 -19.56
C ASN A 301 7.77 -25.69 -20.55
#